data_AF-A0A7K0CQV1-F1
#
_entry.id   AF-A0A7K0CQV1-F1
#
_cell.length_a   1.000
_cell.length_b   1.000
_cell.length_c   1.000
_cell.angle_alpha   90.00
_cell.angle_beta   90.00
_cell.angle_gamma   90.00
#
_symmetry.space_group_name_H-M   'P 1'
#
loop_
_entity.id
_entity.type
_entity.pdbx_description
1 polymer ?
#
loop_
_entity_poly.entity_id
_entity_poly.type
_entity_poly.pdbx_seq_one_letter_code
_entity_poly.pdbx_strand_id
1 'polypeptide(L)'
;MTTPNPYAQPYPPVIPAVPPPAPRRTTRLFLGLAVGLVIGGGGVGAVWAFGGGDEGVGAASDARGACRALDTFEPPDLEHMKKGDKGPGIQLNRLGAATALAQAASDGDAGYRPLYKSLQRTMGLYSQFGRLDKEAGAELEKSRKLCADI
;
A
#
# COMPACT_ATOMS: atom_id res chain seq x y z
N MET A 1 -67.26 67.28 -38.41
CA MET A 1 -65.86 67.54 -38.00
C MET A 1 -65.63 66.77 -36.72
N THR A 2 -64.81 65.73 -36.76
CA THR A 2 -64.52 64.86 -35.61
C THR A 2 -63.03 64.98 -35.31
N THR A 3 -62.68 65.55 -34.17
CA THR A 3 -61.29 65.74 -33.74
C THR A 3 -60.66 64.41 -33.32
N PRO A 4 -59.43 64.08 -33.75
CA PRO A 4 -58.74 62.86 -33.31
C PRO A 4 -58.35 62.95 -31.82
N ASN A 5 -58.49 61.83 -31.11
CA ASN A 5 -58.19 61.71 -29.69
C ASN A 5 -56.67 61.78 -29.45
N PRO A 6 -56.15 62.77 -28.69
CA PRO A 6 -54.72 62.97 -28.50
C PRO A 6 -54.05 61.95 -27.55
N TYR A 7 -54.80 60.97 -27.01
CA TYR A 7 -54.29 60.01 -26.02
C TYR A 7 -54.15 58.56 -26.54
N ALA A 8 -54.22 58.31 -27.85
CA ALA A 8 -53.94 56.98 -28.39
C ALA A 8 -52.42 56.68 -28.33
N GLN A 9 -51.97 56.08 -27.23
CA GLN A 9 -50.60 55.56 -27.10
C GLN A 9 -50.47 54.21 -27.86
N PRO A 10 -49.39 53.98 -28.64
CA PRO A 10 -49.14 52.68 -29.22
C PRO A 10 -48.84 51.65 -28.12
N TYR A 11 -49.48 50.48 -28.17
CA TYR A 11 -49.11 49.37 -27.28
C TYR A 11 -47.64 48.96 -27.54
N PRO A 12 -46.81 48.77 -26.49
CA PRO A 12 -45.46 48.27 -26.68
C PRO A 12 -45.49 46.81 -27.17
N PRO A 13 -44.52 46.40 -28.02
CA PRO A 13 -44.44 45.03 -28.47
C PRO A 13 -44.12 44.09 -27.29
N VAL A 14 -44.84 42.97 -27.21
CA VAL A 14 -44.56 41.90 -26.25
C VAL A 14 -43.25 41.21 -26.66
N ILE A 15 -42.18 41.38 -25.88
CA ILE A 15 -40.92 40.67 -26.07
C ILE A 15 -41.06 39.28 -25.43
N PRO A 16 -40.85 38.17 -26.15
CA PRO A 16 -40.84 36.85 -25.55
C PRO A 16 -39.71 36.74 -24.52
N ALA A 17 -40.04 36.29 -23.30
CA ALA A 17 -39.06 36.09 -22.25
C ALA A 17 -38.08 34.98 -22.64
N VAL A 18 -36.78 35.30 -22.66
CA VAL A 18 -35.72 34.31 -22.86
C VAL A 18 -35.67 33.43 -21.61
N PRO A 19 -35.76 32.09 -21.73
CA PRO A 19 -35.66 31.21 -20.57
C PRO A 19 -34.26 31.35 -19.93
N PRO A 20 -34.16 31.29 -18.59
CA PRO A 20 -32.87 31.36 -17.93
C PRO A 20 -31.96 30.20 -18.40
N PRO A 21 -30.64 30.42 -18.52
CA PRO A 21 -29.72 29.37 -18.91
C PRO A 21 -29.79 28.22 -17.91
N ALA A 22 -30.05 27.01 -18.41
CA ALA A 22 -30.07 25.82 -17.57
C ALA A 22 -28.71 25.65 -16.85
N PRO A 23 -28.71 25.35 -15.54
CA PRO A 23 -27.46 25.18 -14.80
C PRO A 23 -26.65 24.01 -15.38
N ARG A 24 -25.38 24.27 -15.69
CA ARG A 24 -24.47 23.31 -16.33
C ARG A 24 -24.15 22.16 -15.36
N ARG A 25 -24.86 21.04 -15.52
CA ARG A 25 -24.70 19.80 -14.73
C ARG A 25 -23.26 19.25 -14.76
N THR A 26 -22.54 19.50 -15.84
CA THR A 26 -21.13 19.13 -16.02
C THR A 26 -20.22 19.82 -15.00
N THR A 27 -20.43 21.11 -14.71
CA THR A 27 -19.63 21.87 -13.75
C THR A 27 -19.72 21.29 -12.33
N ARG A 28 -20.87 20.73 -11.97
CA ARG A 28 -21.06 20.07 -10.66
C ARG A 28 -20.33 18.74 -10.56
N LEU A 29 -20.22 17.99 -11.67
CA LEU A 29 -19.49 16.72 -11.71
C LEU A 29 -17.98 16.93 -11.62
N PHE A 30 -17.44 17.92 -12.34
CA PHE A 30 -16.02 18.28 -12.23
C PHE A 30 -15.65 18.78 -10.84
N LEU A 31 -16.53 19.58 -10.21
CA LEU A 31 -16.31 20.03 -8.84
C LEU A 31 -16.33 18.85 -7.85
N GLY A 32 -17.27 17.92 -7.99
CA GLY A 32 -17.32 16.70 -7.18
C GLY A 32 -16.09 15.81 -7.36
N LEU A 33 -15.62 15.65 -8.61
CA LEU A 33 -14.39 14.91 -8.93
C LEU A 33 -13.16 15.58 -8.30
N ALA A 34 -13.03 16.90 -8.41
CA ALA A 34 -11.91 17.65 -7.85
C ALA A 34 -11.91 17.57 -6.32
N VAL A 35 -13.06 17.70 -5.67
CA VAL A 35 -13.19 17.53 -4.22
C VAL A 35 -12.87 16.09 -3.81
N GLY A 36 -13.37 15.09 -4.54
CA GLY A 36 -13.04 13.68 -4.32
C GLY A 36 -11.54 13.39 -4.51
N LEU A 37 -10.88 14.02 -5.49
CA LEU A 37 -9.45 13.89 -5.75
C LEU A 37 -8.60 14.59 -4.68
N VAL A 38 -9.03 15.74 -4.17
CA VAL A 38 -8.34 16.44 -3.08
C VAL A 38 -8.47 15.67 -1.77
N ILE A 39 -9.66 15.15 -1.45
CA ILE A 39 -9.88 14.36 -0.23
C ILE A 39 -9.22 12.98 -0.34
N GLY A 40 -9.39 12.29 -1.47
CA GLY A 40 -8.78 10.97 -1.71
C GLY A 40 -7.27 11.04 -1.93
N GLY A 41 -6.79 12.02 -2.70
CA GLY A 41 -5.37 12.25 -2.96
C GLY A 41 -4.64 12.87 -1.77
N GLY A 42 -5.30 13.72 -0.99
CA GLY A 42 -4.73 14.30 0.24
C GLY A 42 -4.48 13.24 1.32
N GLY A 43 -5.37 12.24 1.45
CA GLY A 43 -5.20 11.13 2.38
C GLY A 43 -4.01 10.23 2.03
N VAL A 44 -3.79 9.96 0.73
CA VAL A 44 -2.66 9.13 0.27
C VAL A 44 -1.37 9.94 0.20
N GLY A 45 -1.42 11.20 -0.22
CA GLY A 45 -0.26 12.09 -0.38
C GLY A 45 0.35 12.58 0.93
N ALA A 46 -0.45 12.77 1.98
CA ALA A 46 0.07 13.18 3.29
C ALA A 46 0.96 12.09 3.93
N VAL A 47 0.65 10.80 3.69
CA VAL A 47 1.49 9.68 4.12
C VAL A 47 2.86 9.71 3.43
N TRP A 48 2.93 10.13 2.16
CA TRP A 48 4.19 10.26 1.41
C TRP A 48 4.95 11.57 1.69
N ALA A 49 4.25 12.66 2.03
CA ALA A 49 4.88 13.97 2.21
C ALA A 49 5.42 14.21 3.64
N PHE A 50 4.84 13.57 4.66
CA PHE A 50 5.29 13.69 6.06
C PHE A 50 6.13 12.50 6.55
N GLY A 51 6.23 11.41 5.76
CA GLY A 51 7.08 10.24 6.05
C GLY A 51 8.57 10.40 5.71
N GLY A 52 9.03 11.64 5.47
CA GLY A 52 10.40 11.97 5.08
C GLY A 52 11.41 12.03 6.24
N GLY A 53 11.11 11.42 7.38
CA GLY A 53 12.08 11.13 8.43
C GLY A 53 12.20 9.63 8.59
N ASP A 54 13.29 9.04 8.07
CA ASP A 54 13.97 7.75 8.36
C ASP A 54 13.21 6.46 8.82
N GLU A 55 11.90 6.49 9.03
CA GLU A 55 11.15 5.39 9.64
C GLU A 55 10.10 4.76 8.69
N GLY A 56 9.91 5.31 7.49
CA GLY A 56 8.79 4.93 6.62
C GLY A 56 9.13 4.07 5.40
N VAL A 57 10.32 4.18 4.80
CA VAL A 57 10.66 3.53 3.52
C VAL A 57 12.17 3.36 3.40
N GLY A 58 12.65 2.17 3.03
CA GLY A 58 14.09 1.92 2.78
C GLY A 58 14.66 0.70 3.49
N ALA A 59 15.96 0.47 3.33
CA ALA A 59 16.63 -0.76 3.73
C ALA A 59 16.41 -1.16 5.20
N ALA A 60 16.44 -0.19 6.12
CA ALA A 60 16.19 -0.42 7.53
C ALA A 60 14.73 -0.80 7.85
N SER A 61 13.75 -0.29 7.09
CA SER A 61 12.34 -0.69 7.22
C SER A 61 12.13 -2.12 6.73
N ASP A 62 12.75 -2.47 5.60
CA ASP A 62 12.71 -3.83 5.05
C ASP A 62 13.38 -4.82 5.99
N ALA A 63 14.53 -4.48 6.58
CA ALA A 63 15.21 -5.29 7.57
C ALA A 63 14.34 -5.54 8.82
N ARG A 64 13.71 -4.49 9.37
CA ARG A 64 12.74 -4.61 10.46
C ARG A 64 11.53 -5.47 10.08
N GLY A 65 11.05 -5.33 8.84
CA GLY A 65 9.98 -6.18 8.28
C GLY A 65 10.38 -7.66 8.23
N ALA A 66 11.61 -7.94 7.79
CA ALA A 66 12.15 -9.29 7.76
C ALA A 66 12.21 -9.90 9.16
N CYS A 67 12.72 -9.14 10.14
CA CYS A 67 12.82 -9.59 11.52
C CYS A 67 11.45 -9.83 12.16
N ARG A 68 10.44 -8.99 11.90
CA ARG A 68 9.06 -9.25 12.35
C ARG A 68 8.46 -10.52 11.76
N ALA A 69 8.69 -10.78 10.46
CA ALA A 69 8.24 -12.01 9.83
C ALA A 69 8.93 -13.25 10.43
N LEU A 70 10.23 -13.13 10.76
CA LEU A 70 11.02 -14.19 11.39
C LEU A 70 10.65 -14.45 12.85
N ASP A 71 10.29 -13.42 13.62
CA ASP A 71 9.87 -13.54 15.01
C ASP A 71 8.63 -14.43 15.14
N THR A 72 7.68 -14.25 14.23
CA THR A 72 6.48 -15.07 14.13
C THR A 72 6.69 -16.39 13.39
N PHE A 73 7.87 -16.64 12.80
CA PHE A 73 8.14 -17.90 12.13
C PHE A 73 8.44 -19.00 13.14
N GLU A 74 7.66 -20.07 13.08
CA GLU A 74 7.89 -21.28 13.84
C GLU A 74 8.29 -22.40 12.87
N PRO A 75 9.43 -23.07 13.11
CA PRO A 75 9.80 -24.29 12.40
C PRO A 75 8.61 -25.25 12.35
N PRO A 76 8.10 -25.61 11.16
CA PRO A 76 7.06 -26.62 11.11
C PRO A 76 7.70 -27.96 11.48
N ASP A 77 7.43 -28.46 12.69
CA ASP A 77 7.74 -29.84 13.04
C ASP A 77 6.99 -30.74 12.06
N LEU A 78 7.74 -31.51 11.26
CA LEU A 78 7.19 -32.45 10.29
C LEU A 78 6.18 -33.43 10.92
N GLU A 79 6.29 -33.70 12.22
CA GLU A 79 5.36 -34.51 13.01
C GLU A 79 3.92 -33.95 13.01
N HIS A 80 3.77 -32.63 12.84
CA HIS A 80 2.48 -31.92 12.82
C HIS A 80 2.02 -31.59 11.38
N MET A 81 2.75 -32.04 10.36
CA MET A 81 2.32 -31.93 8.96
C MET A 81 1.26 -32.98 8.62
N LYS A 82 0.15 -33.00 9.38
CA LYS A 82 -1.05 -33.70 8.93
C LYS A 82 -1.58 -32.97 7.69
N LYS A 83 -1.69 -33.74 6.61
CA LYS A 83 -2.21 -33.32 5.31
C LYS A 83 -3.61 -32.68 5.51
N GLY A 84 -3.67 -31.34 5.54
CA GLY A 84 -4.92 -30.59 5.77
C GLY A 84 -4.81 -29.43 6.74
N ASP A 85 -3.77 -29.36 7.59
CA ASP A 85 -3.57 -28.20 8.46
C ASP A 85 -3.11 -26.99 7.65
N LYS A 86 -3.76 -25.84 7.87
CA LYS A 86 -3.40 -24.56 7.21
C LYS A 86 -2.05 -23.99 7.70
N GLY A 87 -1.40 -24.64 8.67
CA GLY A 87 -0.20 -24.18 9.37
C GLY A 87 1.11 -24.15 8.55
N PRO A 88 1.47 -25.21 7.79
CA PRO A 88 2.79 -25.29 7.16
C PRO A 88 3.01 -24.21 6.08
N GLY A 89 1.97 -23.93 5.28
CA GLY A 89 2.04 -22.90 4.25
C GLY A 89 2.19 -21.49 4.83
N ILE A 90 1.57 -21.20 5.98
CA ILE A 90 1.71 -19.90 6.65
C ILE A 90 3.15 -19.69 7.11
N GLN A 91 3.76 -20.70 7.73
CA GLN A 91 5.15 -20.59 8.20
C GLN A 91 6.13 -20.45 7.02
N LEU A 92 5.90 -21.16 5.91
CA LEU A 92 6.72 -20.99 4.71
C LEU A 92 6.57 -19.63 4.06
N ASN A 93 5.35 -19.09 4.03
CA ASN A 93 5.12 -17.73 3.56
C ASN A 93 5.82 -16.70 4.47
N ARG A 94 5.85 -16.92 5.78
CA ARG A 94 6.60 -16.07 6.73
C ARG A 94 8.10 -16.12 6.46
N LEU A 95 8.67 -17.31 6.30
CA LEU A 95 10.10 -17.44 5.96
C LEU A 95 10.43 -16.83 4.59
N GLY A 96 9.53 -17.00 3.61
CA GLY A 96 9.67 -16.39 2.28
C GLY A 96 9.61 -14.87 2.32
N ALA A 97 8.65 -14.31 3.06
CA ALA A 97 8.53 -12.87 3.28
C ALA A 97 9.76 -12.31 3.99
N ALA A 98 10.25 -12.98 5.04
CA ALA A 98 11.48 -12.59 5.73
C ALA A 98 12.68 -12.56 4.77
N THR A 99 12.83 -13.59 3.93
CA THR A 99 13.92 -13.68 2.96
C THR A 99 13.85 -12.58 1.91
N ALA A 100 12.67 -12.29 1.36
CA ALA A 100 12.48 -11.25 0.35
C ALA A 100 12.74 -9.84 0.89
N LEU A 101 12.25 -9.56 2.10
CA LEU A 101 12.48 -8.27 2.76
C LEU A 101 13.95 -8.09 3.14
N ALA A 102 14.62 -9.13 3.63
CA ALA A 102 16.05 -9.08 3.89
C ALA A 102 16.87 -8.85 2.61
N GLN A 103 16.42 -9.41 1.47
CA GLN A 103 17.05 -9.14 0.17
C GLN A 103 16.91 -7.66 -0.20
N ALA A 104 15.69 -7.11 -0.16
CA ALA A 104 15.43 -5.70 -0.44
C ALA A 104 16.27 -4.79 0.46
N ALA A 105 16.37 -5.12 1.76
CA ALA A 105 17.25 -4.44 2.69
C ALA A 105 18.72 -4.50 2.26
N SER A 106 19.19 -5.67 1.84
CA SER A 106 20.59 -5.86 1.41
C SER A 106 20.95 -5.19 0.08
N ASP A 107 19.95 -5.01 -0.79
CA ASP A 107 20.07 -4.29 -2.07
C ASP A 107 20.12 -2.78 -1.82
N GLY A 108 19.37 -2.27 -0.83
CA GLY A 108 19.39 -0.88 -0.41
C GLY A 108 20.59 -0.50 0.49
N ASP A 109 21.07 -1.43 1.31
CA ASP A 109 22.25 -1.27 2.17
C ASP A 109 22.99 -2.61 2.36
N ALA A 110 24.26 -2.64 1.95
CA ALA A 110 25.10 -3.83 2.03
C ALA A 110 25.32 -4.34 3.48
N GLY A 111 25.11 -3.51 4.50
CA GLY A 111 25.14 -3.88 5.91
C GLY A 111 24.15 -4.99 6.27
N TYR A 112 23.03 -5.12 5.55
CA TYR A 112 22.02 -6.16 5.78
C TYR A 112 22.28 -7.47 5.01
N ARG A 113 23.33 -7.56 4.20
CA ARG A 113 23.70 -8.80 3.49
C ARG A 113 23.86 -10.04 4.39
N PRO A 114 24.45 -9.95 5.60
CA PRO A 114 24.55 -11.10 6.49
C PRO A 114 23.19 -11.69 6.86
N LEU A 115 22.18 -10.85 7.10
CA LEU A 115 20.81 -11.28 7.40
C LEU A 115 20.20 -12.00 6.20
N TYR A 116 20.28 -11.39 5.01
CA TYR A 116 19.78 -12.00 3.77
C TYR A 116 20.40 -13.37 3.50
N LYS A 117 21.73 -13.48 3.55
CA LYS A 117 22.43 -14.74 3.26
C LYS A 117 22.04 -15.86 4.23
N SER A 118 21.87 -15.54 5.50
CA SER A 118 21.50 -16.53 6.52
C SER A 118 20.07 -17.03 6.32
N LEU A 119 19.13 -16.13 6.01
CA LEU A 119 17.75 -16.50 5.67
C LEU A 119 17.66 -17.28 4.35
N GLN A 120 18.39 -16.85 3.32
CA GLN A 120 18.46 -17.54 2.04
C GLN A 120 18.98 -18.98 2.21
N ARG A 121 20.01 -19.17 3.04
CA ARG A 121 20.55 -20.51 3.32
C ARG A 121 19.56 -21.38 4.09
N THR A 122 18.89 -20.81 5.10
CA THR A 122 17.80 -21.48 5.83
C THR A 122 16.71 -21.97 4.85
N MET A 123 16.25 -21.09 3.95
CA MET A 123 15.24 -21.43 2.96
C MET A 123 15.73 -22.50 1.98
N GLY A 124 16.95 -22.38 1.46
CA GLY A 124 17.53 -23.34 0.52
C GLY A 124 17.64 -24.75 1.11
N LEU A 125 18.12 -24.85 2.35
CA LEU A 125 18.22 -26.13 3.07
C LEU A 125 16.82 -26.70 3.36
N TYR A 126 15.86 -25.86 3.76
CA TYR A 126 14.48 -26.31 3.94
C TYR A 126 13.87 -26.82 2.62
N SER A 127 14.05 -26.12 1.51
CA SER A 127 13.56 -26.54 0.19
C SER A 127 14.19 -27.86 -0.27
N GLN A 128 15.46 -28.11 0.09
CA GLN A 128 16.17 -29.33 -0.27
C GLN A 128 15.72 -30.54 0.57
N PHE A 129 15.57 -30.36 1.89
CA PHE A 129 15.36 -31.48 2.80
C PHE A 129 13.91 -31.59 3.32
N GLY A 130 13.06 -30.62 3.00
CA GLY A 130 11.69 -30.53 3.51
C GLY A 130 11.60 -30.30 5.02
N ARG A 131 12.71 -29.97 5.67
CA ARG A 131 12.84 -29.82 7.12
C ARG A 131 13.96 -28.89 7.51
N LEU A 132 13.85 -28.30 8.70
CA LEU A 132 14.97 -27.61 9.33
C LEU A 132 15.85 -28.65 10.03
N ASP A 133 16.90 -29.09 9.34
CA ASP A 133 17.93 -29.91 9.94
C ASP A 133 18.88 -29.07 10.80
N LYS A 134 19.93 -29.68 11.35
CA LYS A 134 20.87 -28.98 12.24
C LYS A 134 21.52 -27.77 11.57
N GLU A 135 21.81 -27.85 10.27
CA GLU A 135 22.45 -26.78 9.53
C GLU A 135 21.48 -25.62 9.29
N ALA A 136 20.26 -25.92 8.83
CA ALA A 136 19.22 -24.91 8.63
C ALA A 136 18.80 -24.27 9.95
N GLY A 137 18.75 -25.04 11.04
CA GLY A 137 18.49 -24.55 12.39
C GLY A 137 19.56 -23.57 12.88
N ALA A 138 20.84 -23.85 12.61
CA ALA A 138 21.94 -22.96 12.96
C ALA A 138 21.91 -21.63 12.19
N GLU A 139 21.58 -21.67 10.90
CA GLU A 139 21.39 -20.45 10.10
C GLU A 139 20.14 -19.67 10.53
N LEU A 140 19.06 -20.36 10.91
CA LEU A 140 17.89 -19.71 11.48
C LEU A 140 18.21 -18.97 12.79
N GLU A 141 18.94 -19.62 13.70
CA GLU A 141 19.37 -19.00 14.96
C GLU A 141 20.29 -17.80 14.71
N LYS A 142 21.22 -17.92 13.75
CA LYS A 142 22.07 -16.82 13.33
C LYS A 142 21.26 -15.65 12.78
N SER A 143 20.24 -15.92 11.97
CA SER A 143 19.32 -14.89 11.46
C SER A 143 18.60 -14.17 12.61
N ARG A 144 18.14 -14.91 13.63
CA ARG A 144 17.51 -14.32 14.83
C ARG A 144 18.49 -13.44 15.63
N LYS A 145 19.76 -13.86 15.76
CA LYS A 145 20.80 -13.04 16.41
C LYS A 145 21.06 -11.74 15.64
N LEU A 146 21.15 -11.80 14.32
CA LEU A 146 21.31 -10.61 13.49
C LEU A 146 20.12 -9.65 13.61
N CYS A 147 18.92 -10.18 13.83
CA CYS A 147 17.73 -9.38 14.11
C CYS A 147 17.71 -8.74 15.50
N ALA A 148 18.57 -9.14 16.44
CA ALA A 148 18.65 -8.48 17.75
C ALA A 148 19.32 -7.09 17.67
N ASP A 149 20.09 -6.87 16.61
CA ASP A 149 20.84 -5.64 16.36
C ASP A 149 20.11 -4.67 15.40
N ILE A 150 18.85 -4.96 15.04
CA ILE A 150 18.02 -4.25 14.03
C ILE A 150 16.71 -3.78 14.67
#